data_AF-D5Q5P0-F1
#
_entry.id   AF-D5Q5P0-F1
#
_cell.length_a   1.000
_cell.length_b   1.000
_cell.length_c   1.000
_cell.angle_alpha   90.00
_cell.angle_beta   90.00
_cell.angle_gamma   90.00
#
_symmetry.space_group_name_H-M   'P 1'
#
loop_
_entity.id
_entity.type
_entity.pdbx_description
1 polymer ?
#
loop_
_entity_poly.entity_id
_entity_poly.type
_entity_poly.pdbx_seq_one_letter_code
_entity_poly.pdbx_strand_id
1 'polypeptide(L)' 'MLSTAKKYIEDEKYRIQNSKYELIENKIEKNYINGYEISSRVEQILDYYQCYEINIEIKNEFKKLRFNSYVTRK' A
#
# COMPACT_ATOMS: atom_id res chain seq x y z
N MET A 1 -2.33 -14.63 4.04
CA MET A 1 -1.41 -13.83 3.19
C MET A 1 -2.17 -13.08 2.11
N LEU A 2 -2.76 -13.74 1.10
CA LEU A 2 -3.42 -13.05 -0.02
C LEU A 2 -4.63 -12.21 0.42
N SER A 3 -5.50 -12.76 1.27
CA SER A 3 -6.64 -12.04 1.85
C SER A 3 -6.20 -10.83 2.67
N THR A 4 -5.15 -10.97 3.48
CA THR A 4 -4.53 -9.89 4.24
C THR A 4 -4.00 -8.80 3.32
N ALA A 5 -3.20 -9.15 2.31
CA ALA A 5 -2.68 -8.21 1.32
C ALA A 5 -3.80 -7.45 0.63
N LYS A 6 -4.86 -8.15 0.20
CA LYS A 6 -6.02 -7.54 -0.44
C LYS A 6 -6.69 -6.51 0.47
N LYS A 7 -6.89 -6.83 1.75
CA LYS A 7 -7.47 -5.90 2.72
C LYS A 7 -6.61 -4.63 2.84
N TYR A 8 -5.30 -4.79 3.04
CA TYR A 8 -4.38 -3.64 3.14
C TYR A 8 -4.39 -2.78 1.87
N ILE A 9 -4.43 -3.39 0.69
CA ILE A 9 -4.53 -2.63 -0.57
C ILE A 9 -5.83 -1.81 -0.62
N GLU A 10 -6.97 -2.41 -0.27
CA GLU A 10 -8.26 -1.70 -0.31
C GLU A 10 -8.35 -0.59 0.75
N ASP A 11 -7.82 -0.82 1.96
CA ASP A 11 -7.74 0.19 3.01
C ASP A 11 -6.89 1.40 2.55
N GLU A 12 -5.75 1.13 1.91
CA GLU A 12 -4.88 2.17 1.32
C GLU A 12 -5.56 2.93 0.19
N LYS A 13 -6.21 2.22 -0.75
CA LYS A 13 -6.99 2.85 -1.82
C LYS A 13 -8.07 3.78 -1.27
N TYR A 14 -8.79 3.32 -0.25
CA TYR A 14 -9.83 4.11 0.40
C TYR A 14 -9.25 5.37 1.06
N ARG A 15 -8.12 5.26 1.75
CA ARG A 15 -7.40 6.40 2.33
C ARG A 15 -7.03 7.43 1.26
N ILE A 16 -6.44 6.97 0.15
CA ILE A 16 -5.98 7.84 -0.94
C ILE A 16 -7.15 8.52 -1.66
N GLN A 17 -8.23 7.80 -1.92
CA GLN A 17 -9.43 8.35 -2.56
C GLN A 17 -10.11 9.43 -1.70
N ASN A 18 -10.04 9.34 -0.38
CA ASN A 18 -10.71 10.26 0.54
C ASN A 18 -9.79 11.34 1.13
N SER A 19 -8.49 11.35 0.82
CA SER A 19 -7.56 12.35 1.36
C SER A 19 -7.81 13.72 0.73
N LYS A 20 -8.36 14.68 1.48
CA LYS A 20 -8.64 16.04 0.98
C LYS A 20 -7.38 16.88 0.72
N TYR A 21 -6.31 16.70 1.49
CA TYR A 21 -5.19 17.65 1.55
C TYR A 21 -3.79 17.04 1.56
N GLU A 22 -3.64 15.73 1.77
CA GLU A 22 -2.31 15.15 1.94
C GLU A 22 -1.73 14.68 0.61
N LEU A 23 -0.62 15.31 0.23
CA LEU A 23 0.45 14.63 -0.49
C LEU A 23 0.79 13.38 0.34
N ILE A 24 0.38 12.20 -0.12
CA ILE A 24 0.87 10.96 0.47
C ILE A 24 2.34 10.86 0.08
N GLU A 25 3.20 11.43 0.91
CA GLU A 25 4.63 11.21 0.85
C GLU A 25 4.93 9.72 0.84
N ASN A 26 6.07 9.34 0.26
CA ASN A 26 6.60 7.99 0.19
C ASN A 26 6.70 7.36 1.59
N LYS A 27 5.58 6.84 2.10
CA LYS A 27 5.46 6.34 3.45
C LYS A 27 5.59 4.83 3.42
N ILE A 28 6.54 4.32 4.17
CA ILE A 28 6.69 2.89 4.41
C ILE A 28 6.11 2.60 5.80
N GLU A 29 4.96 1.96 5.85
CA GLU A 29 4.38 1.46 7.09
C GLU A 29 4.70 -0.03 7.25
N LYS A 30 5.22 -0.41 8.41
CA LYS A 30 5.52 -1.81 8.73
C LYS A 30 4.65 -2.28 9.88
N ASN A 31 4.00 -3.41 9.70
CA ASN A 31 3.17 -4.07 10.71
C ASN A 31 3.55 -5.55 10.82
N TYR A 32 3.47 -6.11 12.02
CA TYR A 32 3.69 -7.53 12.26
C TYR A 32 2.39 -8.19 12.70
N ILE A 33 1.90 -9.17 11.94
CA ILE A 33 0.68 -9.90 12.24
C ILE A 33 0.93 -11.39 12.06
N ASN A 34 0.68 -12.19 13.10
CA ASN A 34 0.76 -13.65 13.07
C ASN A 34 2.08 -14.20 12.48
N GLY A 35 3.22 -13.58 12.83
CA GLY A 35 4.54 -13.97 12.33
C GLY A 35 4.88 -13.50 10.91
N TYR A 36 4.04 -12.66 10.32
CA TYR A 36 4.28 -12.02 9.01
C TYR A 36 4.61 -10.55 9.19
N GLU A 37 5.71 -10.09 8.60
CA GLU A 37 6.00 -8.67 8.39
C GLU A 37 5.26 -8.19 7.14
N ILE A 38 4.43 -7.18 7.31
CA ILE A 38 3.66 -6.51 6.27
C ILE A 38 4.24 -5.12 6.11
N SER A 39 4.83 -4.82 4.95
CA SER A 39 5.31 -3.49 4.58
C SER A 39 4.38 -2.90 3.52
N SER A 40 3.75 -1.77 3.82
CA SER A 40 2.98 -0.96 2.86
C SER A 40 3.83 0.22 2.41
N ARG A 41 3.96 0.44 1.11
CA ARG A 41 4.59 1.62 0.52
C ARG A 41 3.64 2.27 -0.46
N VAL A 42 3.30 3.53 -0.24
CA VAL A 42 2.51 4.32 -1.18
C VAL A 42 3.41 5.39 -1.78
N GLU A 43 3.43 5.48 -3.11
CA GLU A 43 4.25 6.44 -3.86
C GLU A 43 3.38 7.21 -4.84
N GLN A 44 3.56 8.53 -4.92
CA GLN A 44 2.89 9.32 -5.93
C GLN A 44 3.65 9.24 -7.26
N ILE A 45 2.92 9.00 -8.35
CA ILE A 45 3.49 9.02 -9.69
C ILE A 45 3.45 10.46 -10.20
N LEU A 46 4.59 11.16 -10.17
CA LEU A 46 4.67 12.59 -10.51
C LEU A 46 4.22 12.89 -11.95
N ASP A 47 4.42 11.95 -12.86
CA ASP A 47 4.03 12.10 -14.28
C ASP A 47 2.51 12.02 -14.50
N TYR A 48 1.76 11.50 -13.52
CA TYR A 48 0.32 11.32 -13.61
C TYR A 48 -0.37 12.03 -12.44
N TYR A 49 -0.99 13.18 -12.71
CA TYR A 49 -1.68 13.98 -11.70
C TYR A 49 -2.62 13.10 -10.86
N GLN A 50 -2.45 13.12 -9.53
CA GLN A 50 -3.28 12.41 -8.56
C GLN A 50 -3.26 10.87 -8.65
N CYS A 51 -2.28 10.26 -9.32
CA CYS A 51 -2.08 8.81 -9.34
C CYS A 51 -1.06 8.37 -8.30
N TYR A 52 -1.37 7.26 -7.61
CA TYR A 52 -0.54 6.68 -6.57
C TYR A 52 -0.34 5.19 -6.84
N GLU A 53 0.89 4.72 -6.66
CA GLU A 53 1.26 3.32 -6.62
C GLU A 53 1.26 2.82 -5.18
N ILE A 54 0.56 1.72 -4.93
CA ILE A 54 0.49 1.02 -3.65
C ILE A 54 1.25 -0.29 -3.81
N ASN A 55 2.31 -0.45 -3.02
CA ASN A 55 3.13 -1.64 -2.94
C ASN A 55 2.96 -2.27 -1.56
N ILE A 56 2.34 -3.45 -1.48
CA ILE A 56 2.27 -4.25 -0.24
C ILE A 56 3.22 -5.44 -0.35
N GLU A 57 4.15 -5.54 0.58
CA GLU A 57 5.03 -6.68 0.75
C GLU A 57 4.64 -7.43 2.02
N ILE A 58 4.42 -8.74 1.91
CA ILE A 58 4.19 -9.63 3.06
C ILE A 58 5.28 -10.68 3.06
N LYS A 59 6.06 -10.77 4.14
CA LYS A 59 7.12 -11.76 4.30
C LYS A 59 7.09 -12.45 5.65
N ASN A 60 7.53 -13.69 5.68
CA ASN A 60 8.01 -14.38 6.87
C ASN A 60 9.39 -14.99 6.56
N GLU A 61 9.92 -15.80 7.48
CA GLU A 61 11.22 -16.46 7.33
C GLU A 61 11.32 -17.38 6.10
N PHE A 62 10.19 -17.86 5.56
CA PHE A 62 10.16 -18.86 4.48
C PHE A 62 9.73 -18.31 3.13
N LYS A 63 8.92 -17.25 3.10
CA LYS A 63 8.22 -16.77 1.91
C LYS A 63 8.07 -15.26 1.92
N LYS A 64 8.19 -14.66 0.74
CA LYS A 64 7.96 -13.24 0.48
C LYS A 64 7.02 -13.10 -0.71
N LEU A 65 5.96 -12.31 -0.54
CA LEU A 65 5.00 -11.96 -1.58
C LEU A 65 4.94 -10.43 -1.71
N ARG A 66 4.87 -9.95 -2.95
CA ARG A 66 4.73 -8.53 -3.27
C ARG A 66 3.50 -8.33 -4.15
N PHE A 67 2.73 -7.30 -3.82
CA PHE A 67 1.52 -6.92 -4.53
C PHE A 67 1.60 -5.44 -4.87
N ASN A 68 1.36 -5.12 -6.13
CA ASN A 68 1.35 -3.75 -6.62
C ASN A 68 -0.06 -3.42 -7.10
N SER A 69 -0.51 -2.21 -6.79
CA SER A 69 -1.80 -1.69 -7.24
C SER A 69 -1.68 -0.20 -7.50
N TYR A 70 -2.61 0.35 -8.26
CA TYR A 70 -2.67 1.76 -8.58
C TYR A 70 -4.01 2.33 -8.17
N VAL A 71 -4.01 3.59 -7.76
CA VAL A 71 -5.23 4.31 -7.44
C VAL A 71 -5.09 5.78 -7.79
N THR A 72 -6.16 6.32 -8.35
CA THR A 72 -6.30 7.76 -8.58
C THR A 72 -7.14 8.36 -7.46
N ARG A 73 -6.67 9.48 -6.91
CA ARG A 73 -7.49 10.33 -6.03
C ARG A 73 -8.66 10.90 -6.83
N LYS A 74 -9.85 10.97 -6.22
CA LYS A 74 -11.05 11.57 -6.83
C LYS A 74 -11.29 12.97 -6.30
#